data_AF-A0A235FFK3-F1
#
_entry.id   AF-A0A235FFK3-F1
#
_cell.length_a   1.000
_cell.length_b   1.000
_cell.length_c   1.000
_cell.angle_alpha   90.00
_cell.angle_beta   90.00
_cell.angle_gamma   90.00
#
_symmetry.space_group_name_H-M   'P 1'
#
loop_
_entity.id
_entity.type
_entity.pdbx_description
1 polymer ?
#
loop_
_entity_poly.entity_id
_entity_poly.type
_entity_poly.pdbx_seq_one_letter_code
_entity_poly.pdbx_strand_id
1 'polypeptide(L)'
;MLARMTEELGELAREINHTYGEKPKKKSEGEKKIEEEMGDLFFVLICFANSLSIDLDEALDLVMKKFNTRDKDRWTKIDESRDI
;
A
#
# COMPACT_ATOMS: atom_id res chain seq x y z
N MET A 1 3.76 -9.02 -16.49
CA MET A 1 3.58 -8.73 -15.05
C MET A 1 3.60 -7.24 -14.74
N LEU A 2 4.63 -6.47 -15.16
CA LEU A 2 4.68 -5.03 -14.89
C LEU A 2 3.44 -4.25 -15.40
N ALA A 3 3.01 -4.51 -16.64
CA ALA A 3 1.82 -3.85 -17.19
C ALA A 3 0.54 -4.10 -16.36
N ARG A 4 0.34 -5.33 -15.87
CA ARG A 4 -0.77 -5.67 -14.97
C ARG A 4 -0.65 -4.98 -13.63
N MET A 5 0.54 -4.92 -13.05
CA MET A 5 0.77 -4.20 -11.79
C MET A 5 0.44 -2.71 -11.91
N THR A 6 0.80 -2.07 -13.03
CA THR A 6 0.44 -0.67 -13.32
C THR A 6 -1.07 -0.49 -13.51
N GLU A 7 -1.74 -1.48 -14.11
CA GLU A 7 -3.20 -1.48 -14.28
C GLU A 7 -3.93 -1.54 -12.93
N GLU A 8 -3.64 -2.54 -12.09
CA GLU A 8 -4.29 -2.67 -10.76
C GLU A 8 -4.01 -1.45 -9.87
N LEU A 9 -2.79 -0.91 -9.93
CA LEU A 9 -2.44 0.32 -9.20
C LEU A 9 -3.29 1.52 -9.66
N GLY A 10 -3.57 1.59 -10.97
CA GLY A 10 -4.42 2.63 -11.54
C GLY A 10 -5.89 2.49 -11.14
N GLU A 11 -6.41 1.27 -11.09
CA GLU A 11 -7.78 0.99 -10.62
C GLU A 11 -7.94 1.34 -9.13
N LEU A 12 -7.00 0.91 -8.28
CA LEU A 12 -6.96 1.28 -6.87
C LEU A 12 -6.86 2.80 -6.66
N ALA A 13 -5.98 3.48 -7.40
CA ALA A 13 -5.83 4.93 -7.30
C ALA A 13 -7.10 5.68 -7.69
N ARG A 14 -7.84 5.18 -8.70
CA ARG A 14 -9.13 5.73 -9.12
C ARG A 14 -10.17 5.58 -8.00
N GLU A 15 -10.24 4.42 -7.37
CA GLU A 15 -11.21 4.15 -6.31
C GLU A 15 -10.92 4.94 -5.02
N ILE A 16 -9.64 5.12 -4.66
CA ILE A 16 -9.22 6.01 -3.57
C ILE A 16 -9.64 7.45 -3.86
N ASN A 17 -9.41 7.95 -5.09
CA ASN A 17 -9.80 9.30 -5.47
C ASN A 17 -11.33 9.48 -5.42
N HIS A 18 -12.09 8.49 -5.86
CA HIS A 18 -13.54 8.50 -5.74
C HIS A 18 -14.05 8.53 -4.29
N THR A 19 -13.34 7.89 -3.36
CA THR A 19 -13.75 7.78 -1.95
C THR A 19 -13.30 8.98 -1.11
N TYR A 20 -12.08 9.47 -1.33
CA TYR A 20 -11.43 10.49 -0.48
C TYR A 20 -11.11 11.81 -1.21
N GLY A 21 -11.30 11.88 -2.53
CA GLY A 21 -11.04 13.07 -3.34
C GLY A 21 -12.20 14.06 -3.39
N GLU A 22 -11.98 15.19 -4.07
CA GLU A 22 -12.93 16.31 -4.12
C GLU A 22 -14.21 16.02 -4.92
N LYS A 23 -14.28 14.90 -5.65
CA LYS A 23 -15.38 14.58 -6.57
C LYS A 23 -16.14 13.32 -6.10
N PRO A 24 -17.25 13.47 -5.36
CA PRO A 24 -18.00 12.33 -4.86
C PRO A 24 -18.65 11.53 -5.99
N LYS A 25 -18.75 10.21 -5.80
CA LYS A 25 -19.38 9.27 -6.74
C LYS A 25 -20.84 9.63 -7.04
N LYS A 26 -21.26 9.37 -8.28
CA LYS A 26 -22.70 9.27 -8.61
C LYS A 26 -23.24 7.99 -7.98
N LYS A 27 -24.41 8.07 -7.33
CA LYS A 27 -25.08 6.95 -6.62
C LYS A 27 -25.42 5.70 -7.47
N SER A 28 -25.11 5.70 -8.77
CA SER A 28 -25.48 4.67 -9.74
C SER A 28 -24.34 3.72 -10.13
N GLU A 29 -23.10 3.97 -9.71
CA GLU A 29 -21.99 3.04 -9.94
C GLU A 29 -21.93 2.04 -8.79
N GLY A 30 -21.95 0.74 -9.10
CA GLY A 30 -21.72 -0.30 -8.11
C GLY A 30 -20.35 -0.10 -7.47
N GLU A 31 -20.28 -0.06 -6.14
CA GLU A 31 -19.02 0.00 -5.42
C GLU A 31 -18.25 -1.30 -5.62
N LYS A 32 -17.30 -1.32 -6.55
CA LYS A 32 -16.08 -2.08 -6.28
C LYS A 32 -15.39 -1.41 -5.12
N LYS A 33 -15.16 -2.15 -4.05
CA LYS A 33 -14.59 -1.59 -2.82
C LYS A 33 -13.08 -1.43 -2.97
N ILE A 34 -12.51 -0.40 -2.34
CA ILE A 34 -11.06 -0.24 -2.18
C ILE A 34 -10.39 -1.57 -1.75
N GLU A 35 -11.07 -2.33 -0.90
CA GLU A 35 -10.62 -3.65 -0.44
C GLU A 35 -10.41 -4.65 -1.58
N GLU A 36 -11.31 -4.70 -2.57
CA GLU A 36 -11.19 -5.60 -3.73
C GLU A 36 -9.99 -5.22 -4.59
N GLU A 37 -9.87 -3.93 -4.93
CA GLU A 37 -8.76 -3.41 -5.75
C GLU A 37 -7.40 -3.57 -5.04
N MET A 38 -7.37 -3.45 -3.71
CA MET A 38 -6.17 -3.72 -2.93
C MET A 38 -5.81 -5.21 -2.94
N GLY A 39 -6.81 -6.09 -2.94
CA GLY A 39 -6.63 -7.54 -3.10
C GLY A 39 -6.06 -7.90 -4.47
N ASP A 40 -6.60 -7.32 -5.54
CA ASP A 40 -6.13 -7.54 -6.91
C ASP A 40 -4.67 -7.08 -7.10
N LEU A 41 -4.34 -5.89 -6.59
CA LEU A 41 -2.95 -5.40 -6.59
C LEU A 41 -2.01 -6.33 -5.80
N PHE A 42 -2.43 -6.81 -4.64
CA PHE A 42 -1.64 -7.73 -3.82
C PHE A 42 -1.43 -9.09 -4.52
N PHE A 43 -2.47 -9.61 -5.17
CA PHE A 43 -2.36 -10.84 -5.96
C PHE A 43 -1.36 -10.71 -7.11
N VAL A 44 -1.41 -9.60 -7.84
CA VAL A 44 -0.45 -9.34 -8.93
C VAL A 44 0.97 -9.18 -8.40
N LEU A 45 1.15 -8.56 -7.22
CA LEU A 45 2.45 -8.48 -6.54
C LEU A 45 3.00 -9.87 -6.20
N ILE A 46 2.20 -10.75 -5.61
CA ILE A 46 2.60 -12.14 -5.30
C ILE A 46 3.00 -12.87 -6.59
N CYS A 47 2.16 -12.80 -7.62
CA CYS A 47 2.46 -13.43 -8.91
C CYS A 47 3.78 -12.90 -9.51
N PHE A 48 4.04 -11.60 -9.38
CA PHE A 48 5.25 -11.00 -9.91
C PHE A 48 6.49 -11.44 -9.13
N ALA A 49 6.44 -11.45 -7.80
CA ALA A 49 7.51 -11.96 -6.94
C ALA A 49 7.83 -13.43 -7.25
N ASN A 50 6.80 -14.28 -7.35
CA ASN A 50 6.96 -15.68 -7.74
C ASN A 50 7.64 -15.84 -9.10
N SER A 51 7.27 -15.03 -10.10
CA SER A 51 7.88 -15.09 -11.44
C SER A 51 9.37 -14.72 -11.45
N LEU A 52 9.83 -13.97 -10.45
CA LEU A 52 11.22 -13.55 -10.28
C LEU A 52 11.97 -14.39 -9.23
N SER A 53 11.31 -15.42 -8.65
CA SER A 53 11.85 -16.22 -7.53
C SER A 53 12.26 -15.34 -6.33
N ILE A 54 11.48 -14.30 -6.04
CA ILE A 54 11.69 -13.43 -4.88
C ILE A 54 10.87 -13.97 -3.71
N ASP A 55 11.54 -14.17 -2.57
CA ASP A 55 10.89 -14.41 -1.29
C ASP A 55 10.40 -13.07 -0.72
N LEU A 56 9.07 -12.94 -0.58
CA LEU A 56 8.44 -11.71 -0.09
C LEU A 56 8.65 -11.48 1.41
N ASP A 57 8.79 -12.55 2.20
CA ASP A 57 9.03 -12.44 3.64
C ASP A 57 10.44 -11.90 3.89
N GLU A 58 11.45 -12.44 3.18
CA GLU A 58 12.82 -11.92 3.25
C GLU A 58 12.91 -10.47 2.76
N ALA A 59 12.21 -10.13 1.67
CA ALA A 59 12.16 -8.78 1.14
C ALA A 59 11.54 -7.79 2.15
N LEU A 60 10.46 -8.20 2.82
CA LEU A 60 9.81 -7.39 3.86
C LEU A 60 10.75 -7.19 5.07
N ASP A 61 11.42 -8.25 5.50
CA ASP A 61 12.39 -8.21 6.60
C ASP A 61 13.53 -7.21 6.35
N LEU A 62 14.06 -7.16 5.13
CA LEU A 62 15.09 -6.20 4.74
C LEU A 62 14.59 -4.75 4.83
N VAL A 63 13.35 -4.50 4.41
CA VAL A 63 12.71 -3.19 4.50
C VAL A 63 12.51 -2.78 5.96
N MET A 64 12.01 -3.69 6.80
CA MET A 64 11.80 -3.44 8.23
C MET A 64 13.13 -3.16 8.95
N LYS A 65 14.18 -3.93 8.67
CA LYS A 65 15.54 -3.68 9.19
C LYS A 65 16.06 -2.31 8.75
N LYS A 66 15.83 -1.91 7.49
CA LYS A 66 16.23 -0.59 6.98
C LYS A 66 15.52 0.54 7.71
N PHE A 67 14.21 0.44 7.95
CA PHE A 67 13.49 1.45 8.73
C PHE A 67 13.99 1.51 10.17
N ASN A 68 14.18 0.36 10.83
CA ASN A 68 14.65 0.31 12.22
C ASN A 68 16.07 0.85 12.42
N THR A 69 16.94 0.75 11.40
CA THR A 69 18.34 1.19 11.50
C THR A 69 18.53 2.63 11.04
N ARG A 70 17.84 3.05 9.97
CA ARG A 70 17.99 4.40 9.38
C ARG A 70 17.10 5.44 10.04
N ASP A 71 15.87 5.09 10.41
CA ASP A 71 14.91 6.03 10.99
C ASP A 71 14.97 6.04 12.54
N LYS A 72 15.92 5.30 13.14
CA LYS A 72 16.16 5.21 14.60
C LYS A 72 16.27 6.57 15.30
N ASP A 73 16.91 7.53 14.63
CA ASP A 73 17.16 8.87 15.17
C ASP A 73 16.38 9.96 14.40
N ARG A 74 15.45 9.59 13.52
CA ARG A 74 14.77 10.56 12.66
C ARG A 74 13.53 11.18 13.29
N TRP A 75 12.93 10.52 14.29
CA TRP A 75 11.80 11.06 15.04
C TRP A 75 12.20 11.45 16.46
N THR A 76 11.87 12.68 16.84
CA THR A 76 11.94 13.16 18.22
C THR A 76 11.01 12.30 19.06
N LYS A 77 11.56 11.59 20.06
CA LYS A 77 10.74 10.87 21.05
C LYS A 77 9.79 11.89 21.68
N ILE A 78 8.49 11.61 21.64
CA ILE A 78 7.52 12.39 22.39
C ILE A 78 7.83 12.12 23.86
N ASP A 79 8.23 13.16 24.57
CA ASP A 79 8.49 13.09 26.00
C ASP A 79 7.14 12.97 26.71
N GLU A 80 6.84 11.79 27.24
CA GLU A 80 5.62 11.50 28.00
C GLU A 80 5.57 12.27 29.34
N SER A 81 6.60 13.06 29.70
CA SER A 81 6.65 13.81 30.96
C SER A 81 5.96 15.19 30.95
N ARG A 82 5.24 15.56 29.88
CA ARG A 82 4.59 16.89 29.79
C ARG A 82 3.11 16.97 30.18
N ASP A 83 2.50 15.88 30.62
CA ASP A 83 1.09 15.87 31.07
C ASP A 83 0.94 15.32 32.50
N ILE A 84 1.55 16.02 33.49
CA ILE A 84 1.15 15.95 34.90
C ILE A 84 0.87 17.36 35.41
#